data_AF-A0A939FLA0-F1
#
_entry.id   AF-A0A939FLA0-F1
#
_cell.length_a   1.000
_cell.length_b   1.000
_cell.length_c   1.000
_cell.angle_alpha   90.00
_cell.angle_beta   90.00
_cell.angle_gamma   90.00
#
_symmetry.space_group_name_H-M   'P 1'
#
loop_
_entity.id
_entity.type
_entity.pdbx_description
1 polymer ?
#
loop_
_entity_poly.entity_id
_entity_poly.type
_entity_poly.pdbx_seq_one_letter_code
_entity_poly.pdbx_strand_id
1 'polypeptide(L)'
;MGDDALRDDVLEELGEDRIQELAGELGTDSEGARQVVAATVSALPADFGERPGGGLMSGVLARISAPVAESVAARTGIPVATVSRALELLLPVIATTLAKRRKG
;
A
#
# COMPACT_ATOMS: atom_id res chain seq x y z
N MET A 1 1.08 -12.27 11.51
CA MET A 1 2.41 -12.01 12.12
C MET A 1 3.33 -11.28 11.17
N GLY A 2 3.63 -11.77 9.96
CA GLY A 2 4.46 -11.03 8.98
C GLY A 2 3.81 -9.73 8.50
N ASP A 3 2.54 -9.80 8.09
CA ASP A 3 1.82 -8.66 7.51
C ASP A 3 1.58 -7.52 8.51
N ASP A 4 1.31 -7.85 9.78
CA ASP A 4 1.13 -6.85 10.84
C ASP A 4 2.42 -6.08 11.10
N ALA A 5 3.57 -6.77 11.17
CA ALA A 5 4.86 -6.12 11.35
C ALA A 5 5.22 -5.24 10.14
N LEU A 6 4.96 -5.72 8.91
CA LEU A 6 5.18 -4.91 7.71
C LEU A 6 4.25 -3.70 7.68
N ARG A 7 2.97 -3.85 8.07
CA ARG A 7 2.04 -2.74 8.18
C ARG A 7 2.57 -1.69 9.15
N ASP A 8 3.00 -2.10 10.33
CA ASP A 8 3.46 -1.17 11.36
C ASP A 8 4.71 -0.41 10.90
N ASP A 9 5.66 -1.09 10.24
CA ASP A 9 6.82 -0.43 9.63
C ASP A 9 6.44 0.54 8.50
N VAL A 10 5.41 0.23 7.70
CA VAL A 10 4.93 1.13 6.64
C VAL A 10 4.24 2.35 7.26
N LEU A 11 3.47 2.17 8.32
CA LEU A 11 2.84 3.28 9.05
C LEU A 11 3.88 4.18 9.71
N GLU A 12 4.95 3.60 10.27
CA GLU A 12 6.10 4.34 10.79
C GLU A 12 6.82 5.12 9.69
N GLU A 13 7.09 4.48 8.55
CA GLU A 13 7.77 5.11 7.41
C GLU A 13 6.96 6.26 6.81
N LEU A 14 5.62 6.15 6.77
CA LEU A 14 4.73 7.23 6.35
C LEU A 14 4.75 8.40 7.33
N GLY A 15 4.69 8.10 8.63
CA GLY A 15 4.50 9.11 9.66
C GLY A 15 3.10 9.76 9.62
N GLU A 16 2.81 10.57 10.62
CA GLU A 16 1.46 11.16 10.80
C GLU A 16 1.09 12.15 9.70
N ASP A 17 2.05 12.97 9.25
CA ASP A 17 1.84 13.98 8.20
C ASP A 17 1.38 13.34 6.89
N ARG A 18 2.06 12.27 6.44
CA ARG A 18 1.68 11.57 5.19
C ARG A 18 0.39 10.78 5.36
N ILE A 19 0.11 10.25 6.55
CA ILE A 19 -1.19 9.61 6.83
C ILE A 19 -2.32 10.63 6.70
N GLN A 20 -2.12 11.86 7.17
CA GLN A 20 -3.12 12.92 7.06
C GLN A 20 -3.31 13.40 5.61
N GLU A 21 -2.23 13.53 4.84
CA GLU A 21 -2.30 13.80 3.39
C GLU A 21 -3.08 12.71 2.66
N LEU A 22 -2.75 11.45 2.94
CA LEU A 22 -3.44 10.29 2.37
C LEU A 22 -4.93 10.27 2.75
N ALA A 23 -5.27 10.62 3.99
CA ALA A 23 -6.66 10.75 4.42
C ALA A 23 -7.44 11.79 3.59
N GLY A 24 -6.83 12.94 3.32
CA GLY A 24 -7.39 13.97 2.46
C GLY A 24 -7.64 13.49 1.03
N GLU A 25 -6.66 12.82 0.42
CA GLU A 25 -6.78 12.23 -0.92
C GLU A 25 -7.84 11.13 -1.00
N LEU A 26 -7.98 10.34 0.06
CA LEU A 26 -8.97 9.26 0.17
C LEU A 26 -10.38 9.76 0.51
N GLY A 27 -10.53 11.02 0.92
CA GLY A 27 -11.80 11.55 1.42
C GLY A 27 -12.24 10.92 2.75
N THR A 28 -11.30 10.57 3.61
CA THR A 28 -11.51 9.91 4.91
C THR A 28 -10.70 10.59 6.01
N ASP A 29 -10.70 10.05 7.22
CA ASP A 29 -9.87 10.50 8.34
C ASP A 29 -8.57 9.68 8.46
N SER A 30 -7.73 10.03 9.43
CA SER A 30 -6.46 9.32 9.65
C SER A 30 -6.67 7.83 9.99
N GLU A 31 -7.80 7.44 10.58
CA GLU A 31 -8.11 6.05 10.88
C GLU A 31 -8.45 5.28 9.59
N GLY A 32 -9.28 5.87 8.73
CA GLY A 32 -9.58 5.31 7.40
C GLY A 32 -8.34 5.21 6.50
N ALA A 33 -7.43 6.19 6.55
CA ALA A 33 -6.16 6.11 5.84
C ALA A 33 -5.28 4.96 6.35
N ARG A 34 -5.17 4.79 7.68
CA ARG A 34 -4.46 3.64 8.29
C ARG A 34 -5.11 2.32 7.90
N GLN A 35 -6.45 2.27 7.81
CA GLN A 35 -7.18 1.09 7.34
C GLN A 35 -6.85 0.75 5.88
N VAL A 36 -6.75 1.74 4.98
CA VAL A 36 -6.32 1.53 3.60
C VAL A 36 -4.90 0.98 3.52
N VAL A 37 -3.96 1.51 4.32
CA VAL A 37 -2.59 0.99 4.39
C VAL A 37 -2.58 -0.47 4.85
N ALA A 38 -3.29 -0.77 5.94
CA ALA A 38 -3.42 -2.13 6.46
C ALA A 38 -4.04 -3.09 5.43
N ALA A 39 -5.08 -2.64 4.74
CA ALA A 39 -5.75 -3.43 3.71
C ALA A 39 -4.83 -3.67 2.51
N THR A 40 -4.03 -2.66 2.13
CA THR A 40 -3.07 -2.75 1.01
C THR A 40 -1.98 -3.76 1.33
N VAL A 41 -1.32 -3.65 2.48
CA VAL A 41 -0.25 -4.59 2.89
C VAL A 41 -0.77 -6.02 2.93
N SER A 42 -1.97 -6.23 3.46
CA SER A 42 -2.61 -7.55 3.54
C SER A 42 -3.08 -8.09 2.18
N ALA A 43 -3.31 -7.24 1.19
CA ALA A 43 -3.75 -7.64 -0.15
C ALA A 43 -2.57 -7.88 -1.11
N LEU A 44 -1.36 -7.42 -0.76
CA LEU A 44 -0.18 -7.64 -1.58
C LEU A 44 0.22 -9.14 -1.58
N PRO A 45 0.67 -9.67 -2.72
CA PRO A 45 1.26 -11.00 -2.78
C PRO A 45 2.45 -11.13 -1.82
N ALA A 46 2.62 -12.29 -1.19
CA ALA A 46 3.73 -12.53 -0.25
C ALA A 46 5.12 -12.37 -0.88
N ASP A 47 5.23 -12.60 -2.20
CA ASP A 47 6.47 -12.46 -2.98
C ASP A 47 6.64 -11.04 -3.59
N PHE A 48 5.81 -10.07 -3.18
CA PHE A 48 5.94 -8.68 -3.60
C PHE A 48 7.30 -8.09 -3.16
N GLY A 49 8.10 -7.63 -4.12
CA GLY A 49 9.44 -7.08 -3.86
C GLY A 49 10.59 -8.10 -3.82
N GLU A 50 10.30 -9.41 -3.92
CA GLU A 50 11.31 -10.47 -3.98
C GLU A 50 11.81 -10.75 -5.40
N ARG A 51 11.00 -10.49 -6.43
CA ARG A 51 11.37 -10.74 -7.84
C ARG A 51 12.21 -9.59 -8.41
N PRO A 52 13.50 -9.80 -8.72
CA PRO A 52 14.30 -8.82 -9.45
C PRO A 52 13.95 -8.93 -10.94
N GLY A 53 13.04 -8.10 -11.45
CA GLY A 53 12.77 -8.07 -12.90
C GLY A 53 11.34 -7.78 -13.39
N GLY A 54 10.44 -7.21 -12.59
CA GLY A 54 9.15 -6.72 -13.09
C GLY A 54 9.21 -5.21 -13.35
N GLY A 55 9.70 -4.79 -14.51
CA GLY A 55 9.92 -3.37 -14.83
C GLY A 55 8.74 -2.47 -14.45
N LEU A 56 9.07 -1.31 -13.86
CA LEU A 56 8.16 -0.22 -13.44
C LEU A 56 7.45 0.48 -14.61
N MET A 57 7.17 -0.22 -15.70
CA MET A 57 6.57 0.33 -16.92
C MET A 57 5.34 -0.51 -17.29
N SER A 58 4.19 -0.06 -16.79
CA SER A 58 2.82 -0.29 -17.29
C SER A 58 2.20 -1.71 -17.20
N GLY A 59 2.90 -2.79 -17.56
CA GLY A 59 2.24 -4.09 -17.80
C GLY A 59 2.01 -4.99 -16.57
N VAL A 60 2.97 -5.03 -15.64
CA VAL A 60 2.94 -5.94 -14.47
C VAL A 60 2.36 -5.24 -13.24
N LEU A 61 2.65 -3.96 -13.05
CA LEU A 61 2.04 -3.16 -11.98
C LEU A 61 0.52 -3.13 -12.13
N ALA A 62 -0.01 -2.89 -13.34
CA ALA A 62 -1.45 -2.89 -13.57
C ALA A 62 -2.13 -4.23 -13.23
N ARG A 63 -1.44 -5.37 -13.42
CA ARG A 63 -1.98 -6.70 -13.12
C ARG A 63 -1.99 -7.03 -11.62
N ILE A 64 -1.10 -6.44 -10.84
CA ILE A 64 -1.06 -6.62 -9.38
C ILE A 64 -1.90 -5.54 -8.69
N SER A 65 -1.88 -4.31 -9.20
CA SER A 65 -2.55 -3.16 -8.59
C SER A 65 -4.07 -3.24 -8.72
N ALA A 66 -4.62 -3.76 -9.82
CA ALA A 66 -6.08 -3.87 -9.97
C ALA A 66 -6.71 -4.83 -8.93
N PRO A 67 -6.23 -6.09 -8.77
CA PRO A 67 -6.75 -6.98 -7.72
C PRO A 67 -6.56 -6.43 -6.30
N VAL A 68 -5.44 -5.76 -6.05
CA VAL A 68 -5.18 -5.11 -4.76
C VAL A 68 -6.16 -3.97 -4.54
N ALA A 69 -6.38 -3.10 -5.53
CA ALA A 69 -7.29 -1.98 -5.44
C ALA A 69 -8.75 -2.44 -5.21
N GLU A 70 -9.18 -3.49 -5.90
CA GLU A 70 -10.51 -4.09 -5.70
C GLU A 70 -10.67 -4.67 -4.29
N SER A 71 -9.68 -5.42 -3.80
CA SER A 71 -9.67 -5.98 -2.45
C SER A 71 -9.70 -4.90 -1.37
N VAL A 72 -8.87 -3.86 -1.51
CA VAL A 72 -8.83 -2.72 -0.59
C VAL A 72 -10.15 -1.97 -0.62
N ALA A 73 -10.68 -1.64 -1.80
CA ALA A 73 -11.98 -0.98 -1.96
C ALA A 73 -13.12 -1.76 -1.31
N ALA A 74 -13.16 -3.09 -1.47
CA ALA A 74 -14.16 -3.95 -0.84
C ALA A 74 -14.07 -3.95 0.69
N ARG A 75 -12.86 -3.78 1.26
CA ARG A 75 -12.64 -3.78 2.71
C ARG A 75 -12.87 -2.44 3.37
N THR A 76 -12.67 -1.34 2.66
CA THR A 76 -12.73 0.02 3.22
C THR A 76 -13.99 0.77 2.79
N GLY A 77 -14.68 0.31 1.74
CA GLY A 77 -15.80 1.03 1.13
C GLY A 77 -15.38 2.23 0.26
N ILE A 78 -14.07 2.46 0.08
CA ILE A 78 -13.55 3.56 -0.74
C ILE A 78 -13.59 3.15 -2.22
N PRO A 79 -13.97 4.06 -3.15
CA PRO A 79 -14.03 3.74 -4.57
C PRO A 79 -12.68 3.24 -5.13
N VAL A 80 -12.72 2.22 -5.99
CA VAL A 80 -11.52 1.62 -6.61
C VAL A 80 -10.64 2.67 -7.29
N ALA A 81 -11.23 3.68 -7.93
CA ALA A 81 -10.49 4.77 -8.56
C ALA A 81 -9.70 5.61 -7.55
N THR A 82 -10.27 5.87 -6.37
CA THR A 82 -9.61 6.60 -5.28
C THR A 82 -8.51 5.75 -4.65
N VAL A 83 -8.80 4.47 -4.40
CA VAL A 83 -7.78 3.51 -3.92
C VAL A 83 -6.62 3.39 -4.90
N SER A 84 -6.88 3.33 -6.21
CA SER A 84 -5.83 3.19 -7.22
C SER A 84 -4.84 4.35 -7.19
N ARG A 85 -5.31 5.58 -6.96
CA ARG A 85 -4.43 6.76 -6.79
C ARG A 85 -3.62 6.67 -5.50
N ALA A 86 -4.25 6.24 -4.40
CA ALA A 86 -3.55 6.01 -3.15
C ALA A 86 -2.45 4.94 -3.28
N LEU A 87 -2.67 3.89 -4.07
CA LEU A 87 -1.65 2.86 -4.33
C LEU A 87 -0.42 3.43 -5.02
N GLU A 88 -0.57 4.40 -5.93
CA GLU A 88 0.59 5.05 -6.58
C GLU A 88 1.51 5.74 -5.57
N LEU A 89 0.93 6.31 -4.50
CA LEU A 89 1.67 6.93 -3.41
C LEU A 89 2.23 5.90 -2.41
N LEU A 90 1.48 4.84 -2.12
CA LEU A 90 1.85 3.83 -1.12
C LEU A 90 2.88 2.81 -1.60
N LEU A 91 2.84 2.40 -2.87
CA LEU A 91 3.72 1.35 -3.40
C LEU A 91 5.22 1.68 -3.24
N PRO A 92 5.70 2.91 -3.51
CA PRO A 92 7.10 3.27 -3.28
C PRO A 92 7.51 3.17 -1.80
N VAL A 93 6.61 3.54 -0.88
CA VAL A 93 6.86 3.49 0.55
C VAL A 93 6.99 2.03 1.00
N ILE A 94 6.02 1.18 0.62
CA ILE A 94 6.05 -0.26 0.93
C ILE A 94 7.30 -0.93 0.38
N ALA A 95 7.69 -0.63 -0.87
CA ALA A 95 8.92 -1.16 -1.46
C ALA A 95 10.18 -0.72 -0.70
N THR A 96 10.22 0.53 -0.23
CA THR A 96 11.31 1.08 0.58
C THR A 96 11.38 0.40 1.93
N THR A 97 10.25 0.23 2.61
CA THR A 97 10.15 -0.48 3.90
C THR A 97 10.65 -1.93 3.77
N LEU A 98 10.21 -2.66 2.74
CA LEU A 98 10.69 -4.02 2.45
C LEU A 98 12.20 -4.06 2.15
N ALA A 99 12.74 -3.06 1.46
CA ALA A 99 14.17 -2.96 1.22
C ALA A 99 14.97 -2.70 2.50
N LYS A 100 14.44 -1.89 3.44
CA LYS A 100 15.04 -1.65 4.76
C LYS A 100 15.02 -2.93 5.63
N ARG A 101 13.88 -3.63 5.69
CA ARG A 101 13.73 -4.90 6.43
C ARG A 101 14.68 -6.01 5.97
N ARG A 102 15.09 -6.01 4.69
CA ARG A 102 16.06 -6.98 4.16
C ARG A 102 17.52 -6.67 4.53
N LYS A 103 17.82 -5.44 4.96
CA LYS A 103 19.17 -4.99 5.31
C LYS A 103 19.46 -5.01 6.81
N GLY A 104 18.41 -5.02 7.65
CA GLY A 104 18.49 -5.19 9.10
C GLY A 104 18.42 -6.66 9.48
#